data_AF-A0A564Z4I9-F1
#
_entry.id   AF-A0A564Z4I9-F1
#
_cell.length_a   1.000
_cell.length_b   1.000
_cell.length_c   1.000
_cell.angle_alpha   90.00
_cell.angle_beta   90.00
_cell.angle_gamma   90.00
#
_symmetry.space_group_name_H-M   'P 1'
#
loop_
_entity.id
_entity.type
_entity.pdbx_description
1 polymer ?
#
loop_
_entity_poly.entity_id
_entity_poly.type
_entity_poly.pdbx_seq_one_letter_code
_entity_poly.pdbx_strand_id
1 'polypeptide(L)'
;MNCRKIAEFFFTYETPKMIEITNYKIGAVHRILQIIIAVYVFCWVLIYDKGYQVNDEAVSTAVTKTKGLIFHRWENDTNREPIIYDAAEIVNPPLENNAFFITTHAIITPMQKPSRCPGLRDSKKSLCRQDSDCGGVQLSISESGVRTGRCIDYINGLG
;
A
#
# COMPACT_ATOMS: atom_id res chain seq x y z
N MET A 1 45.89 17.89 -63.97
CA MET A 1 45.44 17.99 -62.56
C MET A 1 45.79 16.66 -61.90
N ASN A 2 46.74 16.65 -60.95
CA ASN A 2 47.42 15.41 -60.52
C ASN A 2 46.50 14.51 -59.67
N CYS A 3 45.83 13.54 -60.30
CA CYS A 3 45.09 12.44 -59.64
C CYS A 3 45.90 11.76 -58.52
N ARG A 4 47.22 11.72 -58.68
CA ARG A 4 48.17 11.18 -57.73
C ARG A 4 48.15 11.88 -56.36
N LYS A 5 47.95 13.21 -56.33
CA LYS A 5 47.88 13.99 -55.08
C LYS A 5 46.55 13.79 -54.33
N ILE A 6 45.47 13.52 -55.05
CA ILE A 6 44.14 13.28 -54.47
C ILE A 6 44.13 11.89 -53.81
N ALA A 7 44.76 10.90 -54.44
CA ALA A 7 44.92 9.57 -53.87
C ALA A 7 45.77 9.60 -52.59
N GLU A 8 46.88 10.33 -52.58
CA GLU A 8 47.73 10.45 -51.38
C GLU A 8 47.00 11.07 -50.18
N PHE A 9 46.08 12.01 -50.39
CA PHE A 9 45.30 12.64 -49.31
C PHE A 9 44.22 11.73 -48.71
N PHE A 10 43.59 10.85 -49.51
CA PHE A 10 42.57 9.90 -49.01
C PHE A 10 43.19 8.71 -48.27
N PHE A 11 44.43 8.35 -48.58
CA PHE A 11 45.15 7.22 -47.97
C PHE A 11 46.18 7.66 -46.91
N THR A 12 46.14 8.92 -46.47
CA THR A 12 46.91 9.37 -45.31
C THR A 12 46.17 9.09 -44.01
N TYR A 13 46.77 8.24 -43.17
CA TYR A 13 46.34 8.01 -41.79
C TYR A 13 47.37 8.64 -40.85
N GLU A 14 47.00 9.75 -40.23
CA GLU A 14 47.85 10.40 -39.24
C GLU A 14 47.66 9.75 -37.87
N THR A 15 48.71 9.10 -37.37
CA THR A 15 48.77 8.63 -35.98
C THR A 15 49.44 9.68 -35.09
N PRO A 16 48.94 9.94 -33.87
CA PRO A 16 49.63 10.79 -32.93
C PRO A 16 51.02 10.20 -32.62
N LYS A 17 52.05 11.04 -32.71
CA LYS A 17 53.40 10.65 -32.31
C LYS A 17 53.44 10.41 -30.80
N MET A 18 53.54 9.16 -30.39
CA MET A 18 53.64 8.78 -28.97
C MET A 18 55.06 9.06 -28.44
N ILE A 19 55.17 9.62 -27.24
CA ILE A 19 56.44 9.89 -26.57
C ILE A 19 56.50 9.02 -25.31
N GLU A 20 57.55 8.22 -25.19
CA GLU A 20 57.79 7.39 -24.01
C GLU A 20 58.54 8.19 -22.95
N ILE A 21 57.90 8.41 -21.80
CA ILE A 21 58.53 9.05 -20.63
C ILE A 21 58.90 7.94 -19.64
N THR A 22 60.18 7.61 -19.57
CA THR A 22 60.72 6.55 -18.68
C THR A 22 60.84 7.05 -17.25
N ASN A 23 59.71 7.14 -16.55
CA ASN A 23 59.66 7.51 -15.13
C ASN A 23 58.77 6.54 -14.34
N TYR A 24 59.38 5.84 -13.37
CA TYR A 24 58.69 4.82 -12.56
C TYR A 24 57.50 5.38 -11.78
N LYS A 25 57.56 6.64 -11.32
CA LYS A 25 56.47 7.27 -10.55
C LYS A 25 55.22 7.45 -11.41
N ILE A 26 55.40 7.98 -12.61
CA ILE A 26 54.29 8.25 -13.55
C ILE A 26 53.69 6.93 -14.03
N GLY A 27 54.53 5.95 -14.35
CA GLY A 27 54.08 4.61 -14.72
C GLY A 27 53.29 3.90 -13.62
N ALA A 28 53.74 4.02 -12.36
CA ALA A 28 53.03 3.45 -11.22
C ALA A 28 51.64 4.07 -11.02
N VAL A 29 51.54 5.40 -11.08
CA VAL A 29 50.24 6.11 -10.99
C VAL A 29 49.29 5.66 -12.11
N HIS A 30 49.77 5.58 -13.34
CA HIS A 30 48.96 5.13 -14.47
C HIS A 30 48.47 3.68 -14.30
N ARG A 31 49.34 2.76 -13.84
CA ARG A 31 48.97 1.37 -13.58
C ARG A 31 47.97 1.22 -12.43
N ILE A 32 48.15 1.97 -11.34
CA ILE A 32 47.20 1.98 -10.22
C ILE A 32 45.84 2.49 -10.68
N LEU A 33 45.81 3.59 -11.44
CA LEU A 33 44.56 4.14 -11.97
C LEU A 33 43.85 3.12 -12.88
N GLN A 34 44.57 2.45 -13.77
CA GLN A 34 44.01 1.38 -14.60
C GLN A 34 43.42 0.25 -13.77
N ILE A 35 44.11 -0.20 -12.72
CA ILE A 35 43.62 -1.26 -11.83
C ILE A 35 42.36 -0.80 -11.09
N ILE A 36 42.32 0.42 -10.57
CA ILE A 36 41.14 0.96 -9.87
C ILE A 36 39.93 0.96 -10.79
N ILE A 37 40.08 1.44 -12.03
CA ILE A 37 38.99 1.46 -13.02
C ILE A 37 38.56 0.02 -13.37
N ALA A 38 39.52 -0.88 -13.60
CA ALA A 38 39.21 -2.27 -13.92
C ALA A 38 38.46 -2.98 -12.78
N VAL A 39 38.90 -2.79 -11.53
CA VAL A 39 38.23 -3.35 -10.34
C VAL A 39 36.84 -2.78 -10.18
N TYR A 40 36.66 -1.47 -10.37
CA TYR A 40 35.34 -0.85 -10.30
C TYR A 40 34.38 -1.46 -11.33
N VAL A 41 34.79 -1.52 -12.60
CA VAL A 41 33.93 -2.10 -13.67
C VAL A 41 33.63 -3.57 -13.38
N PHE A 42 34.63 -4.35 -12.96
CA PHE A 42 34.43 -5.79 -12.73
C PHE A 42 33.60 -6.08 -11.47
N CYS A 43 33.99 -5.53 -10.32
CA CYS A 43 33.33 -5.83 -9.05
C CYS A 43 31.97 -5.12 -8.93
N TRP A 44 31.87 -3.86 -9.34
CA TRP A 44 30.63 -3.11 -9.19
C TRP A 44 29.70 -3.34 -10.37
N VAL A 45 30.10 -2.94 -11.58
CA VAL A 45 29.19 -2.92 -12.73
C VAL A 45 28.81 -4.32 -13.19
N LEU A 46 29.77 -5.24 -13.27
CA LEU A 46 29.49 -6.59 -13.76
C LEU A 46 28.95 -7.51 -12.67
N ILE A 47 29.55 -7.57 -11.49
CA ILE A 47 29.13 -8.53 -10.47
C ILE A 47 27.96 -8.01 -9.65
N TYR A 48 28.08 -6.83 -9.05
CA TYR A 48 27.06 -6.32 -8.12
C TYR A 48 25.79 -5.89 -8.87
N ASP A 49 25.94 -5.05 -9.89
CA ASP A 49 24.82 -4.50 -10.65
C ASP A 49 24.33 -5.43 -11.77
N LYS A 50 25.07 -6.53 -12.01
CA LYS A 50 24.79 -7.51 -13.07
C LYS A 50 24.55 -6.85 -14.43
N GLY A 51 25.34 -5.85 -14.79
CA GLY A 51 25.18 -5.10 -16.04
C GLY A 51 25.33 -5.93 -17.33
N TYR A 52 25.70 -7.21 -17.22
CA TYR A 52 25.68 -8.18 -18.32
C TYR A 52 24.30 -8.81 -18.56
N GLN A 53 23.31 -8.56 -17.69
CA GLN A 53 21.95 -9.09 -17.78
C GLN A 53 20.97 -7.97 -18.14
N VAL A 54 19.95 -8.32 -18.92
CA VAL A 54 18.77 -7.47 -19.11
C VAL A 54 17.74 -7.91 -18.07
N ASN A 55 17.33 -6.98 -17.21
CA ASN A 55 16.30 -7.24 -16.21
C ASN A 55 14.92 -7.02 -16.83
N ASP A 56 13.99 -7.92 -16.53
CA ASP A 56 12.58 -7.79 -16.92
C ASP A 56 11.72 -7.71 -15.66
N GLU A 57 10.67 -6.89 -15.71
CA GLU A 57 9.75 -6.71 -14.59
C GLU A 57 8.66 -7.78 -14.61
N ALA A 58 8.58 -8.58 -13.55
CA ALA A 58 7.58 -9.62 -13.46
C ALA A 58 6.18 -9.02 -13.21
N VAL A 59 5.27 -9.20 -14.17
CA VAL A 59 3.84 -8.92 -13.97
C VAL A 59 3.20 -10.12 -13.27
N SER A 60 2.82 -9.94 -12.01
CA SER A 60 2.15 -10.97 -11.21
C SER A 60 0.65 -10.67 -11.07
N THR A 61 -0.18 -11.70 -11.15
CA THR A 61 -1.62 -11.64 -10.89
C THR A 61 -2.00 -12.77 -9.95
N ALA A 62 -2.64 -12.44 -8.83
CA ALA A 62 -3.11 -13.41 -7.85
C ALA A 62 -4.65 -13.39 -7.78
N VAL A 63 -5.26 -14.58 -7.80
CA VAL A 63 -6.71 -14.76 -7.63
C VAL A 63 -6.94 -15.63 -6.41
N THR A 64 -7.70 -15.11 -5.44
CA THR A 64 -8.02 -15.79 -4.19
C THR A 64 -9.46 -16.30 -4.19
N LYS A 65 -9.68 -17.48 -3.61
CA LYS A 65 -11.03 -18.04 -3.39
C LYS A 65 -11.10 -18.66 -2.01
N THR A 66 -11.96 -18.11 -1.17
CA THR A 66 -12.20 -18.60 0.19
C THR A 66 -13.26 -19.70 0.21
N LYS A 67 -13.09 -20.66 1.13
CA LYS A 67 -14.06 -21.74 1.41
C LYS A 67 -14.08 -21.96 2.92
N GLY A 68 -15.26 -22.03 3.51
CA GLY A 68 -15.40 -22.28 4.94
C GLY A 68 -16.82 -22.01 5.41
N LEU A 69 -17.19 -22.69 6.49
CA LEU A 69 -18.47 -22.52 7.16
C LEU A 69 -18.20 -22.21 8.63
N ILE A 70 -18.91 -21.24 9.19
CA ILE A 70 -18.81 -20.84 10.58
C ILE A 70 -20.19 -20.91 11.21
N PHE A 71 -20.26 -21.43 12.44
CA PHE A 71 -21.49 -21.47 13.22
C PHE A 71 -21.43 -20.41 14.31
N HIS A 72 -22.44 -19.54 14.34
CA HIS A 72 -22.57 -18.50 15.35
C HIS A 72 -23.93 -18.59 16.03
N ARG A 73 -23.96 -18.44 17.35
CA ARG A 73 -25.22 -18.37 18.11
C ARG A 73 -25.51 -16.91 18.40
N TRP A 74 -26.61 -16.40 17.87
CA TRP A 74 -27.06 -15.05 18.16
C TRP A 74 -27.80 -15.03 19.49
N GLU A 75 -27.34 -14.21 20.43
CA GLU A 75 -27.82 -14.20 21.83
C GLU A 75 -29.26 -13.70 21.96
N ASN A 76 -29.75 -12.90 21.01
CA ASN A 76 -31.09 -12.30 21.05
C ASN A 76 -32.16 -13.12 20.30
N ASP A 77 -31.83 -14.32 19.81
CA ASP A 77 -32.83 -15.19 19.22
C ASP A 77 -33.47 -16.10 20.28
N THR A 78 -34.77 -15.95 20.51
CA THR A 78 -35.55 -16.78 21.44
C THR A 78 -35.50 -18.27 21.07
N ASN A 79 -35.27 -18.59 19.79
CA ASN A 79 -35.17 -19.98 19.32
C ASN A 79 -33.75 -20.58 19.41
N ARG A 80 -32.72 -19.79 19.78
CA ARG A 80 -31.30 -20.21 19.85
C ARG A 80 -30.82 -20.95 18.59
N GLU A 81 -31.39 -20.64 17.44
CA GLU A 81 -31.03 -21.33 16.20
C GLU A 81 -29.59 -20.95 15.80
N PRO A 82 -28.73 -21.91 15.42
CA PRO A 82 -27.39 -21.60 14.95
C PRO A 82 -27.47 -20.91 13.58
N ILE A 83 -26.94 -19.70 13.50
CA ILE A 83 -26.76 -18.99 12.23
C ILE A 83 -25.50 -19.56 11.57
N ILE A 84 -25.63 -19.96 10.31
CA ILE A 84 -24.53 -20.50 9.51
C ILE A 84 -24.04 -19.39 8.61
N TYR A 85 -22.74 -19.08 8.72
CA TYR A 85 -22.05 -18.15 7.83
C TYR A 85 -21.20 -18.90 6.82
N ASP A 86 -21.39 -18.62 5.53
CA ASP A 86 -20.57 -19.12 4.43
C ASP A 86 -19.60 -18.04 3.92
N ALA A 87 -18.68 -18.42 3.01
CA ALA A 87 -17.72 -17.55 2.35
C ALA A 87 -18.37 -16.27 1.77
N ALA A 88 -19.61 -16.34 1.27
CA ALA A 88 -20.33 -15.20 0.71
C ALA A 88 -20.73 -14.14 1.75
N GLU A 89 -20.83 -14.51 3.03
CA GLU A 89 -21.25 -13.61 4.10
C GLU A 89 -20.06 -13.10 4.92
N ILE A 90 -19.01 -13.92 5.06
CA ILE A 90 -17.81 -13.55 5.82
C ILE A 90 -16.80 -12.74 4.99
N VAL A 91 -16.79 -12.89 3.66
CA VAL A 91 -15.87 -12.16 2.77
C VAL A 91 -16.59 -11.01 2.08
N ASN A 92 -16.19 -9.79 2.42
CA ASN A 92 -16.71 -8.57 1.81
C ASN A 92 -15.60 -7.53 1.61
N PRO A 93 -15.38 -7.03 0.40
CA PRO A 93 -16.05 -7.40 -0.85
C PRO A 93 -15.66 -8.82 -1.32
N PRO A 94 -16.49 -9.49 -2.14
CA PRO A 94 -16.19 -10.86 -2.61
C PRO A 94 -15.04 -10.91 -3.62
N LEU A 95 -14.68 -9.78 -4.23
CA LEU A 95 -13.55 -9.65 -5.13
C LEU A 95 -12.79 -8.36 -4.83
N GLU A 96 -11.51 -8.50 -4.52
CA GLU A 96 -10.59 -7.40 -4.27
C GLU A 96 -9.23 -7.72 -4.91
N ASN A 97 -8.57 -6.71 -5.47
CA ASN A 97 -7.28 -6.91 -6.11
C ASN A 97 -6.19 -7.10 -5.05
N ASN A 98 -5.47 -8.22 -5.13
CA ASN A 98 -4.32 -8.55 -4.27
C ASN A 98 -4.63 -8.61 -2.75
N ALA A 99 -5.91 -8.63 -2.36
CA ALA A 99 -6.32 -8.72 -0.96
C ALA A 99 -7.66 -9.47 -0.84
N PHE A 100 -8.00 -9.87 0.38
CA PHE A 100 -9.34 -10.34 0.74
C PHE A 100 -9.56 -10.06 2.23
N PHE A 101 -10.80 -9.73 2.59
CA PHE A 101 -11.20 -9.49 3.98
C PHE A 101 -12.00 -10.68 4.52
N ILE A 102 -11.76 -11.06 5.78
CA ILE A 102 -12.55 -12.09 6.48
C ILE A 102 -13.11 -11.50 7.76
N THR A 103 -14.43 -11.53 7.88
CA THR A 103 -15.14 -11.12 9.09
C THR A 103 -15.04 -12.22 10.15
N THR A 104 -14.35 -11.93 11.25
CA THR A 104 -14.18 -12.85 12.39
C THR A 104 -15.12 -12.56 13.56
N HIS A 105 -15.60 -11.31 13.66
CA HIS A 105 -16.50 -10.86 14.71
C HIS A 105 -17.46 -9.80 14.15
N ALA A 106 -18.75 -9.89 14.49
CA ALA A 106 -19.78 -8.98 14.00
C ALA A 106 -20.76 -8.61 15.13
N ILE A 107 -21.11 -7.32 15.20
CA ILE A 107 -22.18 -6.79 16.06
C ILE A 107 -23.33 -6.39 15.14
N ILE A 108 -24.44 -7.11 15.20
CA ILE A 108 -25.59 -6.91 14.32
C ILE A 108 -26.67 -6.11 15.06
N THR A 109 -27.09 -4.98 14.49
CA THR A 109 -28.21 -4.18 15.01
C THR A 109 -29.34 -4.18 13.97
N PRO A 110 -30.25 -5.18 14.02
CA PRO A 110 -31.28 -5.32 13.00
C PRO A 110 -32.30 -4.18 13.07
N MET A 111 -32.93 -3.88 11.94
CA MET A 111 -34.07 -2.95 11.84
C MET A 111 -33.79 -1.50 12.30
N GLN A 112 -32.56 -1.00 12.13
CA GLN A 112 -32.30 0.43 12.29
C GLN A 112 -33.11 1.24 11.27
N LYS A 113 -33.79 2.29 11.74
CA LYS A 113 -34.57 3.22 10.92
C LYS A 113 -34.16 4.65 11.25
N PRO A 114 -34.22 5.58 10.28
CA PRO A 114 -34.05 7.00 10.58
C PRO A 114 -35.18 7.48 11.49
N SER A 115 -34.88 7.67 12.76
CA SER A 115 -35.83 8.15 13.77
C SER A 115 -35.10 8.98 14.82
N ARG A 116 -35.87 9.57 15.75
CA ARG A 116 -35.32 10.22 16.93
C ARG A 116 -35.18 9.15 18.01
N CYS A 117 -33.95 8.77 18.30
CA CYS A 117 -33.62 7.74 19.30
C CYS A 117 -32.65 8.31 20.35
N PRO A 118 -32.59 7.72 21.57
CA PRO A 118 -31.57 8.07 22.55
C PRO A 118 -30.17 7.69 22.03
N GLY A 119 -29.15 8.35 22.59
CA GLY A 119 -27.75 7.98 22.33
C GLY A 119 -27.38 6.62 22.92
N LEU A 120 -26.14 6.17 22.68
CA LEU A 120 -25.65 4.89 23.16
C LEU A 120 -25.76 4.78 24.70
N ARG A 121 -26.26 3.64 25.20
CA ARG A 121 -26.30 3.34 26.65
C ARG A 121 -24.88 3.41 27.23
N ASP A 122 -24.79 3.93 28.45
CA ASP A 122 -23.55 3.96 29.26
C ASP A 122 -22.40 4.81 28.69
N SER A 123 -22.67 5.67 27.71
CA SER A 123 -21.70 6.68 27.27
C SER A 123 -21.81 7.94 28.13
N LYS A 124 -20.69 8.36 28.74
CA LYS A 124 -20.62 9.64 29.48
C LYS A 124 -21.06 10.85 28.64
N LYS A 125 -20.97 10.75 27.31
CA LYS A 125 -21.34 11.83 26.37
C LYS A 125 -22.84 11.94 26.12
N SER A 126 -23.60 10.87 26.32
CA SER A 126 -25.05 10.80 26.10
C SER A 126 -25.86 10.94 27.40
N LEU A 127 -25.20 10.99 28.56
CA LEU A 127 -25.85 11.18 29.85
C LEU A 127 -26.34 12.62 29.99
N CYS A 128 -27.63 12.79 30.20
CA CYS A 128 -28.28 14.07 30.46
C CYS A 128 -29.31 13.90 31.59
N ARG A 129 -29.59 14.97 32.33
CA ARG A 129 -30.69 15.02 33.31
C ARG A 129 -31.76 16.01 32.90
N GLN A 130 -31.37 17.08 32.21
CA GLN A 130 -32.26 18.13 31.72
C GLN A 130 -31.93 18.49 30.27
N ASP A 131 -32.88 19.09 29.56
CA ASP A 131 -32.69 19.53 28.17
C ASP A 131 -31.52 20.52 28.02
N SER A 132 -31.22 21.31 29.05
CA SER A 132 -30.08 22.23 29.07
C SER A 132 -28.72 21.55 29.06
N ASP A 133 -28.64 20.30 29.53
CA ASP A 133 -27.41 19.51 29.53
C ASP A 133 -27.07 19.05 28.10
N CYS A 134 -28.09 18.95 27.25
CA CYS A 134 -27.93 18.72 25.84
C CYS A 134 -27.60 20.05 25.16
N GLY A 135 -26.36 20.18 24.68
CA GLY A 135 -26.01 21.24 23.73
C GLY A 135 -27.02 21.28 22.57
N GLY A 136 -27.22 22.47 21.99
CA GLY A 136 -28.10 22.66 20.85
C GLY A 136 -27.74 21.79 19.63
N VAL A 137 -28.39 22.02 18.50
CA VAL A 137 -28.19 21.20 17.29
C VAL A 137 -26.72 21.23 16.87
N GLN A 138 -26.02 20.13 17.15
CA GLN A 138 -24.59 19.99 16.92
C GLN A 138 -24.32 18.67 16.21
N LEU A 139 -23.57 18.76 15.10
CA LEU A 139 -23.03 17.63 14.38
C LEU A 139 -21.73 17.19 15.06
N SER A 140 -21.64 15.90 15.39
CA SER A 140 -20.43 15.28 15.93
C SER A 140 -20.08 14.06 15.09
N ILE A 141 -18.83 14.00 14.62
CA ILE A 141 -18.32 12.87 13.82
C ILE A 141 -18.27 11.59 14.66
N SER A 142 -18.13 11.73 15.98
CA SER A 142 -18.05 10.60 16.92
C SER A 142 -19.41 10.02 17.31
N GLU A 143 -20.52 10.59 16.84
CA GLU A 143 -21.88 10.19 17.22
C GLU A 143 -22.64 9.68 16.01
N SER A 144 -23.53 8.72 16.22
CA SER A 144 -24.33 8.10 15.17
C SER A 144 -25.40 9.02 14.57
N GLY A 145 -25.47 10.29 15.00
CA GLY A 145 -26.48 11.24 14.58
C GLY A 145 -26.27 12.65 15.14
N VAL A 146 -27.20 13.54 14.81
CA VAL A 146 -27.19 14.94 15.26
C VAL A 146 -27.98 15.08 16.55
N ARG A 147 -27.41 15.80 17.52
CA ARG A 147 -28.10 16.09 18.78
C ARG A 147 -29.28 17.02 18.53
N THR A 148 -30.42 16.74 19.16
CA THR A 148 -31.64 17.56 19.03
C THR A 148 -31.77 18.63 20.11
N GLY A 149 -30.92 18.62 21.14
CA GLY A 149 -31.00 19.50 22.31
C GLY A 149 -32.07 19.09 23.33
N ARG A 150 -32.64 17.88 23.23
CA ARG A 150 -33.60 17.34 24.20
C ARG A 150 -33.03 16.12 24.91
N CYS A 151 -33.23 16.06 26.23
CA CYS A 151 -32.90 14.91 27.05
C CYS A 151 -34.11 13.97 27.09
N ILE A 152 -33.91 12.73 26.64
CA ILE A 152 -34.96 11.71 26.63
C ILE A 152 -34.52 10.49 27.44
N ASP A 153 -35.45 9.95 28.24
CA ASP A 153 -35.19 8.75 29.03
C ASP A 153 -35.04 7.54 28.13
N TYR A 154 -33.98 6.75 28.37
CA TYR A 154 -33.72 5.54 27.61
C TYR A 154 -34.88 4.51 27.73
N ILE A 155 -35.47 4.40 28.92
CA ILE A 155 -36.54 3.42 29.22
C ILE A 155 -37.86 3.79 28.50
N ASN A 156 -38.13 5.08 28.37
CA ASN A 156 -39.31 5.60 27.66
C ASN A 156 -39.05 5.86 26.17
N GLY A 157 -37.86 5.49 25.67
CA GLY A 157 -37.38 5.68 24.30
C GLY A 157 -38.09 4.81 23.26
N LEU A 158 -39.41 4.68 23.36
CA LEU A 158 -40.28 4.15 22.32
C LEU A 158 -40.27 5.09 21.12
N GLY A 159 -39.39 4.76 20.18
CA GLY A 159 -39.64 4.85 18.74
C GLY A 159 -39.64 3.45 18.17
#